data_AF-A0ABD0NTU3-F1
#
_entry.id   AF-A0ABD0NTU3-F1
#
_cell.length_a   1.000
_cell.length_b   1.000
_cell.length_c   1.000
_cell.angle_alpha   90.00
_cell.angle_beta   90.00
_cell.angle_gamma   90.00
#
_symmetry.space_group_name_H-M   'P 1'
#
loop_
_entity.id
_entity.type
_entity.pdbx_description
1 polymer ?
#
loop_
_entity_poly.entity_id
_entity_poly.type
_entity_poly.pdbx_seq_one_letter_code
_entity_poly.pdbx_strand_id
1 'polypeptide(L)'
;VDMSPIQDKDAALVVLKELSGLSKTNDGHKRAYLAHKLVAVIRKLEAETLTAAIPEALEISRPLTYQALLQCGTPECSSAIMQIFRTFDKSSVEIDAAVYSMGMISQSSRVLVKEMLAMAKFKPTKPIYYALSNAVKRFYETNGVTSEIQAVADYALEQIGDCTGDQEHIFLSLRVIGNMVVALGAARPALHSAVIQCINQPNASPSVQQAAIQVYRQVPVPVEGREVLMHAVLDRDASVQKRVAAYLILMKNPKPAELAQLAAAVHVEENHQVKSFVISHITNILSSAESETLDLRQKVQEAFQGNEIGMIMESTKLSRYYRLGSLEGNTIFESSNELPREVMLEMTLNAVGFDIDFIEIGMEGKGFEPIVEALFGDDGFFPDTVMKTTLYATDHMPAQLIEVLDSVLPLMTNDREKEQATQNIVKEISQNFNKLIENLKAQETPETMVYLKLLGAELGYLDTKDGKMIHDLLKMIPTDLFLHYIFMDNEFYLPTGAGFPLRVALSGTFTPGIKGGLSFNPGMKEFAFRLSAGIDFVIEIGTHFPDYVLSGLEMHTNIYHESGLRAKLSMTNNQLKLSIPAPEPTELINVT
;
A
#
# COMPACT_ATOMS: atom_id res chain seq x y z
N VAL A 1 -2.90 38.42 -11.62
CA VAL A 1 -2.64 39.22 -10.40
C VAL A 1 -4.03 39.62 -9.94
N ASP A 2 -4.32 39.44 -8.65
CA ASP A 2 -5.68 39.33 -8.12
C ASP A 2 -5.85 40.43 -7.07
N MET A 3 -7.01 41.08 -6.99
CA MET A 3 -7.24 42.16 -6.01
C MET A 3 -6.90 41.64 -4.61
N SER A 4 -5.81 42.17 -4.04
CA SER A 4 -5.21 41.88 -2.73
C SER A 4 -5.77 40.61 -2.10
N PRO A 5 -5.09 39.45 -2.18
CA PRO A 5 -5.47 38.32 -1.36
C PRO A 5 -5.63 38.79 0.09
N ILE A 6 -6.62 38.25 0.82
CA ILE A 6 -6.80 38.54 2.24
C ILE A 6 -5.49 38.12 2.93
N GLN A 7 -4.53 39.03 3.05
CA GLN A 7 -3.27 38.85 3.78
C GLN A 7 -3.46 39.17 5.26
N ASP A 8 -4.68 38.92 5.75
CA ASP A 8 -5.02 39.03 7.15
C ASP A 8 -4.99 37.64 7.76
N LYS A 9 -3.96 37.36 8.57
CA LYS A 9 -3.87 36.11 9.31
C LYS A 9 -5.05 35.90 10.25
N ASP A 10 -5.67 36.98 10.75
CA ASP A 10 -6.77 36.89 11.71
C ASP A 10 -8.03 36.31 11.05
N ALA A 11 -8.20 36.49 9.74
CA ALA A 11 -9.31 35.90 8.99
C ALA A 11 -9.31 34.35 9.09
N ALA A 12 -8.14 33.72 8.96
CA ALA A 12 -8.03 32.27 9.11
C ALA A 12 -8.18 31.83 10.58
N LEU A 13 -7.58 32.57 11.51
CA LEU A 13 -7.62 32.25 12.94
C LEU A 13 -9.03 32.37 13.53
N VAL A 14 -9.85 33.31 13.06
CA VAL A 14 -11.25 33.46 13.48
C VAL A 14 -12.07 32.22 13.08
N VAL A 15 -11.97 31.79 11.82
CA VAL A 15 -12.69 30.60 11.34
C VAL A 15 -12.21 29.34 12.08
N LEU A 16 -10.90 29.22 12.33
CA LEU A 16 -10.32 28.11 13.09
C LEU A 16 -10.84 28.06 14.54
N LYS A 17 -10.93 29.21 15.23
CA LYS A 17 -11.50 29.32 16.58
C LYS A 17 -12.95 28.89 16.61
N GLU A 18 -13.75 29.34 15.63
CA GLU A 18 -15.15 28.97 15.50
C GLU A 18 -15.31 27.46 15.29
N LEU A 19 -14.59 26.89 14.32
CA LEU A 19 -14.61 25.45 14.02
C LEU A 19 -14.15 24.59 15.21
N SER A 20 -13.11 25.02 15.92
CA SER A 20 -12.62 24.34 17.12
C SER A 20 -13.63 24.41 18.28
N GLY A 21 -14.40 25.49 18.37
CA GLY A 21 -15.45 25.68 19.38
C GLY A 21 -16.70 24.84 19.15
N LEU A 22 -16.98 24.42 17.91
CA LEU A 22 -18.23 23.73 17.55
C LEU A 22 -18.50 22.45 18.34
N SER A 23 -17.45 21.75 18.80
CA SER A 23 -17.61 20.53 19.59
C SER A 23 -18.39 20.77 20.90
N LYS A 24 -18.39 22.00 21.41
CA LYS A 24 -19.07 22.44 22.63
C LYS A 24 -20.46 23.07 22.39
N THR A 25 -20.91 23.10 21.14
CA THR A 25 -22.18 23.72 20.70
C THR A 25 -23.11 22.68 20.09
N ASN A 26 -24.38 23.05 19.88
CA ASN A 26 -25.34 22.25 19.10
C ASN A 26 -25.31 22.60 17.59
N ASP A 27 -24.37 23.46 17.15
CA ASP A 27 -24.28 23.95 15.77
C ASP A 27 -23.43 23.02 14.87
N GLY A 28 -23.55 21.70 15.06
CA GLY A 28 -22.77 20.71 14.32
C GLY A 28 -22.91 20.81 12.80
N HIS A 29 -24.08 21.24 12.32
CA HIS A 29 -24.38 21.46 10.89
C HIS A 29 -23.43 22.45 10.20
N LYS A 30 -22.86 23.43 10.92
CA LYS A 30 -21.92 24.41 10.34
C LYS A 30 -20.52 23.86 10.08
N ARG A 31 -20.20 22.66 10.58
CA ARG A 31 -18.82 22.13 10.59
C ARG A 31 -18.22 22.00 9.19
N ALA A 32 -18.98 21.43 8.25
CA ALA A 32 -18.50 21.23 6.89
C ALA A 32 -18.26 22.57 6.16
N TYR A 33 -19.20 23.50 6.29
CA TYR A 33 -19.06 24.87 5.77
C TYR A 33 -17.83 25.60 6.37
N LEU A 34 -17.65 25.58 7.70
CA LEU A 34 -16.51 26.27 8.33
C LEU A 34 -15.17 25.62 7.95
N ALA A 35 -15.12 24.30 7.78
CA ALA A 35 -13.92 23.61 7.31
C ALA A 35 -13.57 24.00 5.87
N HIS A 36 -14.56 24.02 4.97
CA HIS A 36 -14.39 24.52 3.61
C HIS A 36 -13.89 25.97 3.60
N LYS A 37 -14.55 26.84 4.36
CA LYS A 37 -14.20 28.26 4.49
C LYS A 37 -12.79 28.46 5.01
N LEU A 38 -12.36 27.68 6.00
CA LEU A 38 -11.00 27.73 6.53
C LEU A 38 -9.98 27.44 5.44
N VAL A 39 -10.18 26.35 4.69
CA VAL A 39 -9.30 25.98 3.57
C VAL A 39 -9.29 27.05 2.48
N ALA A 40 -10.46 27.58 2.10
CA ALA A 40 -10.58 28.62 1.09
C ALA A 40 -9.87 29.92 1.46
N VAL A 41 -9.87 30.31 2.75
CA VAL A 41 -9.10 31.46 3.25
C VAL A 41 -7.61 31.16 3.21
N ILE A 42 -7.18 30.00 3.71
CA ILE A 42 -5.77 29.61 3.77
C ILE A 42 -5.14 29.55 2.37
N ARG A 43 -5.87 29.06 1.35
CA ARG A 43 -5.41 29.01 -0.05
C ARG A 43 -5.02 30.37 -0.63
N LYS A 44 -5.56 31.45 -0.08
CA LYS A 44 -5.30 32.82 -0.54
C LYS A 44 -4.13 33.48 0.21
N LEU A 45 -3.62 32.87 1.29
CA LEU A 45 -2.52 33.44 2.06
C LEU A 45 -1.18 33.25 1.34
N GLU A 46 -0.35 34.29 1.36
CA GLU A 46 1.04 34.16 0.94
C GLU A 46 1.86 33.41 2.01
N ALA A 47 3.01 32.88 1.59
CA ALA A 47 3.87 32.09 2.46
C ALA A 47 4.20 32.81 3.79
N GLU A 48 4.54 34.11 3.73
CA GLU A 48 4.92 34.89 4.92
C GLU A 48 3.75 35.00 5.91
N THR A 49 2.57 35.36 5.43
CA THR A 49 1.35 35.50 6.24
C THR A 49 0.90 34.17 6.82
N LEU A 50 0.94 33.10 6.01
CA LEU A 50 0.60 31.75 6.47
C LEU A 50 1.57 31.29 7.57
N THR A 51 2.88 31.43 7.36
CA THR A 51 3.90 31.08 8.36
C THR A 51 3.72 31.87 9.65
N ALA A 52 3.35 33.15 9.58
CA ALA A 52 3.08 33.98 10.75
C ALA A 52 1.82 33.54 11.53
N ALA A 53 0.83 32.92 10.87
CA ALA A 53 -0.40 32.45 11.50
C ALA A 53 -0.24 31.10 12.24
N ILE A 54 0.72 30.27 11.81
CA ILE A 54 0.88 28.88 12.28
C ILE A 54 1.02 28.76 13.81
N PRO A 55 1.88 29.52 14.51
CA PRO A 55 2.06 29.33 15.95
C PRO A 55 0.74 29.48 16.72
N GLU A 56 -0.03 30.52 16.43
CA GLU A 56 -1.34 30.78 17.04
C GLU A 56 -2.37 29.71 16.63
N ALA A 57 -2.37 29.27 15.37
CA ALA A 57 -3.24 28.21 14.89
C ALA A 57 -3.02 26.88 15.64
N LEU A 58 -1.76 26.52 15.88
CA LEU A 58 -1.39 25.32 16.63
C LEU A 58 -1.80 25.39 18.11
N GLU A 59 -1.81 26.58 18.71
CA GLU A 59 -2.33 26.79 20.07
C GLU A 59 -3.86 26.64 20.13
N ILE A 60 -4.57 27.10 19.10
CA ILE A 60 -6.03 26.94 19.02
C ILE A 60 -6.40 25.47 18.83
N SER A 61 -5.85 24.81 17.81
CA SER A 61 -6.11 23.40 17.52
C SER A 61 -5.08 22.82 16.54
N ARG A 62 -4.16 22.00 17.07
CA ARG A 62 -3.20 21.25 16.25
C ARG A 62 -3.88 20.37 15.19
N PRO A 63 -4.87 19.52 15.52
CA PRO A 63 -5.47 18.61 14.54
C PRO A 63 -6.18 19.35 13.39
N LEU A 64 -6.88 20.44 13.69
CA LEU A 64 -7.56 21.24 12.65
C LEU A 64 -6.56 21.97 11.77
N THR A 65 -5.48 22.50 12.37
CA THR A 65 -4.40 23.14 11.61
C THR A 65 -3.77 22.17 10.63
N TYR A 66 -3.47 20.93 11.06
CA TYR A 66 -2.91 19.91 10.18
C TYR A 66 -3.86 19.51 9.06
N GLN A 67 -5.13 19.24 9.39
CA GLN A 67 -6.14 18.88 8.39
C GLN A 67 -6.35 19.99 7.35
N ALA A 68 -6.37 21.25 7.77
CA ALA A 68 -6.54 22.40 6.87
C ALA A 68 -5.33 22.59 5.94
N LEU A 69 -4.11 22.51 6.47
CA LEU A 69 -2.90 22.64 5.65
C LEU A 69 -2.75 21.48 4.65
N LEU A 70 -3.08 20.25 5.04
CA LEU A 70 -3.02 19.07 4.16
C LEU A 70 -4.00 19.16 2.98
N GLN A 71 -5.17 19.77 3.18
CA GLN A 71 -6.21 19.90 2.14
C GLN A 71 -6.17 21.22 1.36
N CYS A 72 -5.33 22.14 1.79
CA CYS A 72 -5.17 23.43 1.14
C CYS A 72 -4.70 23.30 -0.31
N GLY A 73 -3.84 22.31 -0.63
CA GLY A 73 -3.45 22.02 -2.01
C GLY A 73 -2.52 23.06 -2.65
N THR A 74 -2.07 24.10 -1.93
CA THR A 74 -1.08 25.05 -2.43
C THR A 74 0.35 24.67 -2.05
N PRO A 75 1.36 25.11 -2.82
CA PRO A 75 2.78 24.97 -2.46
C PRO A 75 3.12 25.55 -1.07
N GLU A 76 2.53 26.68 -0.71
CA GLU A 76 2.75 27.39 0.55
C GLU A 76 2.28 26.55 1.73
N CYS A 77 1.08 25.98 1.63
CA CYS A 77 0.52 25.07 2.63
C CYS A 77 1.34 23.79 2.79
N SER A 78 1.81 23.24 1.66
CA SER A 78 2.67 22.05 1.65
C SER A 78 4.01 22.32 2.36
N SER A 79 4.62 23.48 2.13
CA SER A 79 5.86 23.86 2.83
C SER A 79 5.60 24.11 4.32
N ALA A 80 4.53 24.83 4.66
CA ALA A 80 4.13 25.10 6.03
C ALA A 80 3.96 23.81 6.86
N ILE A 81 3.18 22.84 6.37
CA ILE A 81 2.95 21.59 7.10
C ILE A 81 4.22 20.73 7.20
N MET A 82 5.06 20.71 6.17
CA MET A 82 6.32 19.96 6.18
C MET A 82 7.36 20.56 7.14
N GLN A 83 7.35 21.88 7.32
CA GLN A 83 8.15 22.54 8.36
C GLN A 83 7.66 22.15 9.76
N ILE A 84 6.34 22.13 9.99
CA ILE A 84 5.75 21.70 11.26
C ILE A 84 6.12 20.23 11.54
N PHE A 85 5.96 19.33 10.58
CA PHE A 85 6.29 17.91 10.75
C PHE A 85 7.76 17.67 11.11
N ARG A 86 8.68 18.52 10.63
CA ARG A 86 10.10 18.45 11.01
C ARG A 86 10.40 18.88 12.46
N THR A 87 9.44 19.48 13.17
CA THR A 87 9.61 19.80 14.60
C THR A 87 9.21 18.65 15.52
N PHE A 88 8.60 17.58 14.99
CA PHE A 88 8.20 16.41 15.77
C PHE A 88 9.38 15.49 16.08
N ASP A 89 9.18 14.61 17.07
CA ASP A 89 10.11 13.53 17.34
C ASP A 89 10.21 12.58 16.14
N LYS A 90 11.42 12.12 15.83
CA LYS A 90 11.65 11.23 14.68
C LYS A 90 10.95 9.88 14.80
N SER A 91 10.50 9.49 15.99
CA SER A 91 9.73 8.26 16.23
C SER A 91 8.22 8.39 15.97
N SER A 92 7.68 9.60 15.73
CA SER A 92 6.23 9.80 15.50
C SER A 92 5.77 9.14 14.19
N VAL A 93 4.85 8.18 14.30
CA VAL A 93 4.32 7.37 13.18
C VAL A 93 3.22 8.12 12.42
N GLU A 94 2.52 9.05 13.09
CA GLU A 94 1.47 9.87 12.49
C GLU A 94 2.02 10.78 11.39
N ILE A 95 3.27 11.22 11.55
CA ILE A 95 3.99 12.01 10.55
C ILE A 95 4.27 11.17 9.31
N ASP A 96 4.61 9.89 9.47
CA ASP A 96 4.83 8.98 8.34
C ASP A 96 3.56 8.84 7.49
N ALA A 97 2.42 8.61 8.14
CA ALA A 97 1.13 8.51 7.46
C ALA A 97 0.72 9.82 6.78
N ALA A 98 0.94 10.97 7.45
CA ALA A 98 0.60 12.27 6.89
C ALA A 98 1.47 12.61 5.66
N VAL A 99 2.79 12.43 5.74
CA VAL A 99 3.70 12.68 4.61
C VAL A 99 3.41 11.71 3.45
N TYR A 100 3.13 10.44 3.75
CA TYR A 100 2.73 9.46 2.75
C TYR A 100 1.47 9.91 2.00
N SER A 101 0.44 10.39 2.71
CA SER A 101 -0.78 10.92 2.08
C SER A 101 -0.51 12.12 1.16
N MET A 102 0.44 12.98 1.53
CA MET A 102 0.85 14.10 0.67
C MET A 102 1.52 13.65 -0.63
N GLY A 103 2.27 12.54 -0.60
CA GLY A 103 2.86 11.93 -1.80
C GLY A 103 1.83 11.38 -2.78
N MET A 104 0.60 11.15 -2.32
CA MET A 104 -0.52 10.69 -3.12
C MET A 104 -1.36 11.82 -3.72
N ILE A 105 -1.02 13.09 -3.49
CA ILE A 105 -1.71 14.25 -4.08
C ILE A 105 -1.50 14.27 -5.60
N SER A 106 -2.59 14.41 -6.37
CA SER A 106 -2.60 14.29 -7.83
C SER A 106 -1.67 15.27 -8.53
N GLN A 107 -1.57 16.51 -8.02
CA GLN A 107 -0.70 17.55 -8.57
C GLN A 107 0.54 17.73 -7.69
N SER A 108 1.70 17.35 -8.23
CA SER A 108 2.99 17.55 -7.56
C SER A 108 3.64 18.85 -8.02
N SER A 109 4.15 19.64 -7.08
CA SER A 109 4.82 20.91 -7.36
C SER A 109 6.31 20.85 -7.05
N ARG A 110 7.07 21.79 -7.62
CA ARG A 110 8.49 21.99 -7.32
C ARG A 110 8.75 22.10 -5.81
N VAL A 111 7.91 22.86 -5.10
CA VAL A 111 8.03 23.07 -3.65
C VAL A 111 7.78 21.76 -2.90
N LEU A 112 6.75 21.00 -3.30
CA LEU A 112 6.42 19.73 -2.67
C LEU A 112 7.58 18.72 -2.77
N VAL A 113 8.16 18.54 -3.96
CA VAL A 113 9.31 17.64 -4.17
C VAL A 113 10.50 18.06 -3.31
N LYS A 114 10.79 19.37 -3.25
CA LYS A 114 11.87 19.90 -2.41
C LYS A 114 11.64 19.62 -0.91
N GLU A 115 10.42 19.84 -0.42
CA GLU A 115 10.07 19.58 0.98
C GLU A 115 10.08 18.08 1.31
N MET A 116 9.61 17.22 0.39
CA MET A 116 9.67 15.77 0.55
C MET A 116 11.09 15.24 0.58
N LEU A 117 11.99 15.78 -0.26
CA LEU A 117 13.41 15.45 -0.19
C LEU A 117 14.01 15.85 1.16
N ALA A 118 13.67 17.05 1.66
CA ALA A 118 14.11 17.50 2.98
C ALA A 118 13.56 16.60 4.11
N MET A 119 12.31 16.15 3.98
CA MET A 119 11.68 15.23 4.93
C MET A 119 12.34 13.84 4.90
N ALA A 120 12.62 13.29 3.71
CA ALA A 120 13.33 12.02 3.55
C ALA A 120 14.73 12.05 4.17
N LYS A 121 15.43 13.18 4.05
CA LYS A 121 16.73 13.41 4.73
C LYS A 121 16.59 13.52 6.25
N PHE A 122 15.51 14.11 6.74
CA PHE A 122 15.28 14.30 8.18
C PHE A 122 14.85 13.01 8.88
N LYS A 123 13.92 12.26 8.27
CA LYS A 123 13.29 11.06 8.80
C LYS A 123 13.18 10.02 7.66
N PRO A 124 14.22 9.18 7.45
CA PRO A 124 14.29 8.26 6.32
C PRO A 124 13.49 6.98 6.57
N THR A 125 12.17 7.11 6.70
CA THR A 125 11.27 5.96 6.89
C THR A 125 10.71 5.47 5.56
N LYS A 126 10.29 4.19 5.55
CA LYS A 126 9.65 3.53 4.40
C LYS A 126 8.51 4.38 3.79
N PRO A 127 7.52 4.89 4.55
CA PRO A 127 6.44 5.69 3.96
C PRO A 127 6.92 7.02 3.36
N ILE A 128 7.88 7.71 3.99
CA ILE A 128 8.38 8.99 3.49
C ILE A 128 9.13 8.82 2.16
N TYR A 129 9.88 7.73 2.00
CA TYR A 129 10.57 7.40 0.75
C TYR A 129 9.58 7.12 -0.38
N TYR A 130 8.54 6.31 -0.13
CA TYR A 130 7.48 6.08 -1.12
C TYR A 130 6.73 7.38 -1.46
N ALA A 131 6.46 8.24 -0.48
CA ALA A 131 5.85 9.55 -0.71
C ALA A 131 6.67 10.39 -1.70
N LEU A 132 7.98 10.47 -1.47
CA LEU A 132 8.90 11.21 -2.34
C LEU A 132 8.91 10.64 -3.76
N SER A 133 9.02 9.31 -3.92
CA SER A 133 9.04 8.72 -5.27
C SER A 133 7.77 9.00 -6.07
N ASN A 134 6.59 8.94 -5.43
CA ASN A 134 5.32 9.23 -6.09
C ASN A 134 5.21 10.71 -6.49
N ALA A 135 5.65 11.63 -5.63
CA ALA A 135 5.68 13.04 -5.96
C ALA A 135 6.67 13.37 -7.08
N VAL A 136 7.84 12.71 -7.12
CA VAL A 136 8.82 12.87 -8.22
C VAL A 136 8.27 12.33 -9.53
N LYS A 137 7.68 11.13 -9.54
CA LYS A 137 7.08 10.52 -10.73
C LYS A 137 6.09 11.47 -11.39
N ARG A 138 5.10 11.96 -10.62
CA ARG A 138 4.06 12.88 -11.11
C ARG A 138 4.60 14.24 -11.54
N PHE A 139 5.58 14.78 -10.82
CA PHE A 139 6.19 16.06 -11.17
C PHE A 139 6.98 15.96 -12.48
N TYR A 140 7.69 14.86 -12.70
CA TYR A 140 8.44 14.59 -13.92
C TYR A 140 7.52 14.43 -15.14
N GLU A 141 6.41 13.70 -15.01
CA GLU A 141 5.44 13.50 -16.09
C GLU A 141 4.91 14.82 -16.67
N THR A 142 4.86 15.88 -15.86
CA THR A 142 4.34 17.20 -16.25
C THR A 142 5.43 18.23 -16.58
N ASN A 143 6.61 18.14 -15.97
CA ASN A 143 7.64 19.19 -16.05
C ASN A 143 8.98 18.74 -16.64
N GLY A 144 9.18 17.43 -16.85
CA GLY A 144 10.48 16.88 -17.24
C GLY A 144 11.55 17.06 -16.15
N VAL A 145 12.83 17.09 -16.54
CA VAL A 145 13.97 17.20 -15.60
C VAL A 145 14.09 18.63 -15.05
N THR A 146 14.16 18.76 -13.71
CA THR A 146 14.42 20.03 -13.01
C THR A 146 15.57 19.89 -12.00
N SER A 147 15.98 21.01 -11.39
CA SER A 147 16.98 21.03 -10.29
C SER A 147 16.56 20.19 -9.08
N GLU A 148 15.26 20.09 -8.79
CA GLU A 148 14.74 19.31 -7.67
C GLU A 148 14.85 17.82 -7.95
N ILE A 149 14.55 17.40 -9.19
CA ILE A 149 14.73 16.00 -9.61
C ILE A 149 16.22 15.63 -9.62
N GLN A 150 17.09 16.53 -10.07
CA GLN A 150 18.55 16.34 -9.96
C GLN A 150 18.98 16.13 -8.51
N ALA A 151 18.50 16.97 -7.58
CA ALA A 151 18.83 16.83 -6.15
C ALA A 151 18.30 15.52 -5.55
N VAL A 152 17.15 15.02 -6.00
CA VAL A 152 16.64 13.70 -5.60
C VAL A 152 17.51 12.59 -6.19
N ALA A 153 17.94 12.71 -7.45
CA ALA A 153 18.76 11.71 -8.11
C ALA A 153 20.15 11.59 -7.46
N ASP A 154 20.76 12.73 -7.09
CA ASP A 154 22.02 12.75 -6.34
C ASP A 154 21.85 12.10 -4.96
N TYR A 155 20.76 12.42 -4.25
CA TYR A 155 20.47 11.81 -2.95
C TYR A 155 20.22 10.29 -3.06
N ALA A 156 19.49 9.85 -4.09
CA ALA A 156 19.22 8.43 -4.34
C ALA A 156 20.52 7.66 -4.64
N LEU A 157 21.43 8.26 -5.40
CA LEU A 157 22.76 7.70 -5.66
C LEU A 157 23.57 7.54 -4.37
N GLU A 158 23.53 8.53 -3.48
CA GLU A 158 24.16 8.45 -2.15
C GLU A 158 23.56 7.34 -1.28
N GLN A 159 22.24 7.08 -1.36
CA GLN A 159 21.59 6.06 -0.54
C GLN A 159 21.98 4.63 -0.93
N ILE A 160 22.23 4.37 -2.22
CA ILE A 160 22.64 3.04 -2.69
C ILE A 160 24.15 2.82 -2.60
N GLY A 161 24.96 3.89 -2.74
CA GLY A 161 26.43 3.81 -2.67
C GLY A 161 27.01 2.77 -3.63
N ASP A 162 27.87 1.89 -3.11
CA ASP A 162 28.44 0.74 -3.81
C ASP A 162 27.69 -0.59 -3.52
N CYS A 163 26.49 -0.48 -2.95
CA CYS A 163 25.61 -1.58 -2.56
C CYS A 163 26.12 -2.45 -1.40
N THR A 164 27.15 -2.02 -0.65
CA THR A 164 27.73 -2.78 0.47
C THR A 164 27.32 -2.30 1.87
N GLY A 165 26.57 -1.19 1.95
CA GLY A 165 26.09 -0.61 3.20
C GLY A 165 24.95 -1.39 3.87
N ASP A 166 24.08 -0.67 4.58
CA ASP A 166 22.89 -1.25 5.21
C ASP A 166 21.97 -1.88 4.15
N GLN A 167 21.86 -3.20 4.18
CA GLN A 167 21.15 -3.98 3.18
C GLN A 167 19.63 -3.74 3.22
N GLU A 168 19.04 -3.46 4.39
CA GLU A 168 17.62 -3.16 4.51
C GLU A 168 17.31 -1.78 3.90
N HIS A 169 18.19 -0.80 4.16
CA HIS A 169 18.09 0.54 3.61
C HIS A 169 18.33 0.59 2.10
N ILE A 170 19.34 -0.13 1.60
CA ILE A 170 19.64 -0.23 0.17
C ILE A 170 18.49 -0.92 -0.57
N PHE A 171 17.95 -1.99 0.00
CA PHE A 171 16.78 -2.68 -0.56
C PHE A 171 15.59 -1.73 -0.73
N LEU A 172 15.23 -0.99 0.33
CA LEU A 172 14.18 0.04 0.27
C LEU A 172 14.50 1.09 -0.80
N SER A 173 15.73 1.60 -0.82
CA SER A 173 16.16 2.64 -1.74
C SER A 173 16.04 2.21 -3.20
N LEU A 174 16.41 0.97 -3.54
CA LEU A 174 16.27 0.42 -4.89
C LEU A 174 14.80 0.30 -5.31
N ARG A 175 13.91 -0.18 -4.44
CA ARG A 175 12.46 -0.24 -4.74
C ARG A 175 11.88 1.15 -5.01
N VAL A 176 12.26 2.12 -4.18
CA VAL A 176 11.84 3.52 -4.30
C VAL A 176 12.42 4.16 -5.57
N ILE A 177 13.68 3.86 -5.92
CA ILE A 177 14.28 4.26 -7.21
C ILE A 177 13.49 3.67 -8.37
N GLY A 178 13.05 2.41 -8.29
CA GLY A 178 12.23 1.76 -9.33
C GLY A 178 10.98 2.57 -9.71
N ASN A 179 10.30 3.19 -8.74
CA ASN A 179 9.14 4.05 -8.98
C ASN A 179 9.44 5.34 -9.75
N MET A 180 10.66 5.86 -9.65
CA MET A 180 11.07 7.13 -10.24
C MET A 180 12.25 6.99 -11.22
N VAL A 181 12.55 5.77 -11.66
CA VAL A 181 13.75 5.46 -12.46
C VAL A 181 13.79 6.25 -13.77
N VAL A 182 12.64 6.51 -14.40
CA VAL A 182 12.56 7.35 -15.60
C VAL A 182 13.09 8.76 -15.31
N ALA A 183 12.58 9.37 -14.23
CA ALA A 183 12.90 10.73 -13.83
C ALA A 183 14.36 10.86 -13.39
N LEU A 184 14.82 9.93 -12.55
CA LEU A 184 16.17 9.98 -12.02
C LEU A 184 17.23 9.59 -13.05
N GLY A 185 16.96 8.59 -13.90
CA GLY A 185 17.86 8.18 -14.98
C GLY A 185 18.06 9.29 -16.01
N ALA A 186 16.99 10.03 -16.35
CA ALA A 186 17.08 11.21 -17.22
C ALA A 186 17.87 12.36 -16.57
N ALA A 187 17.72 12.57 -15.25
CA ALA A 187 18.43 13.61 -14.52
C ALA A 187 19.90 13.29 -14.24
N ARG A 188 20.22 12.00 -14.00
CA ARG A 188 21.53 11.51 -13.56
C ARG A 188 21.82 10.13 -14.18
N PRO A 189 22.40 10.07 -15.40
CA PRO A 189 22.69 8.80 -16.06
C PRO A 189 23.57 7.83 -15.26
N ALA A 190 24.46 8.34 -14.41
CA ALA A 190 25.31 7.53 -13.52
C ALA A 190 24.50 6.64 -12.54
N LEU A 191 23.24 6.97 -12.27
CA LEU A 191 22.35 6.14 -11.46
C LEU A 191 22.13 4.76 -12.08
N HIS A 192 22.03 4.68 -13.41
CA HIS A 192 21.86 3.40 -14.10
C HIS A 192 23.02 2.46 -13.84
N SER A 193 24.25 2.95 -14.00
CA SER A 193 25.45 2.16 -13.78
C SER A 193 25.59 1.72 -12.32
N ALA A 194 25.22 2.58 -11.35
CA ALA A 194 25.23 2.25 -9.93
C ALA A 194 24.20 1.15 -9.57
N VAL A 195 22.98 1.24 -10.11
CA VAL A 195 21.95 0.20 -9.93
C VAL A 195 22.41 -1.12 -10.56
N ILE A 196 22.98 -1.08 -11.77
CA ILE A 196 23.48 -2.27 -12.46
C ILE A 196 24.61 -2.94 -11.67
N GLN A 197 25.49 -2.16 -11.03
CA GLN A 197 26.53 -2.68 -10.15
C GLN A 197 25.96 -3.50 -8.98
N CYS A 198 24.82 -3.08 -8.40
CA CYS A 198 24.18 -3.81 -7.30
C CYS A 198 23.76 -5.23 -7.69
N ILE A 199 23.49 -5.51 -8.96
CA ILE A 199 23.01 -6.83 -9.43
C ILE A 199 24.05 -7.93 -9.18
N ASN A 200 25.33 -7.60 -9.33
CA ASN A 200 26.45 -8.55 -9.24
C ASN A 200 27.41 -8.23 -8.09
N GLN A 201 27.09 -7.28 -7.21
CA GLN A 201 27.90 -6.97 -6.04
C GLN A 201 27.89 -8.18 -5.07
N PRO A 202 29.02 -8.87 -4.83
CA PRO A 202 29.03 -10.10 -4.01
C PRO A 202 28.64 -9.88 -2.54
N ASN A 203 28.87 -8.66 -2.02
CA ASN A 203 28.51 -8.29 -0.65
C ASN A 203 27.05 -7.82 -0.53
N ALA A 204 26.33 -7.65 -1.64
CA ALA A 204 24.92 -7.31 -1.62
C ALA A 204 24.08 -8.56 -1.35
N SER A 205 23.05 -8.43 -0.50
CA SER A 205 22.13 -9.51 -0.20
C SER A 205 21.35 -9.95 -1.45
N PRO A 206 20.85 -11.19 -1.51
CA PRO A 206 20.01 -11.65 -2.62
C PRO A 206 18.83 -10.72 -2.91
N SER A 207 18.17 -10.22 -1.87
CA SER A 207 17.04 -9.28 -1.99
C SER A 207 17.48 -7.94 -2.59
N VAL A 208 18.66 -7.42 -2.24
CA VAL A 208 19.21 -6.21 -2.86
C VAL A 208 19.53 -6.43 -4.34
N GLN A 209 20.17 -7.56 -4.69
CA GLN A 209 20.47 -7.90 -6.07
C GLN A 209 19.19 -8.04 -6.91
N GLN A 210 18.16 -8.70 -6.36
CA GLN A 210 16.85 -8.81 -7.00
C GLN A 210 16.16 -7.45 -7.14
N ALA A 211 16.15 -6.61 -6.09
CA ALA A 211 15.57 -5.27 -6.16
C ALA A 211 16.25 -4.41 -7.23
N ALA A 212 17.57 -4.53 -7.38
CA ALA A 212 18.32 -3.83 -8.43
C ALA A 212 17.91 -4.25 -9.85
N ILE A 213 17.64 -5.54 -10.07
CA ILE A 213 17.06 -6.02 -11.32
C ILE A 213 15.66 -5.40 -11.53
N GLN A 214 14.85 -5.41 -10.47
CA GLN A 214 13.46 -4.95 -10.51
C GLN A 214 13.30 -3.42 -10.68
N VAL A 215 14.36 -2.62 -10.53
CA VAL A 215 14.36 -1.18 -10.88
C VAL A 215 13.92 -0.96 -12.33
N TYR A 216 14.28 -1.88 -13.24
CA TYR A 216 13.99 -1.77 -14.67
C TYR A 216 12.63 -2.36 -15.08
N ARG A 217 11.71 -2.60 -14.13
CA ARG A 217 10.41 -3.20 -14.45
C ARG A 217 9.57 -2.31 -15.37
N GLN A 218 9.66 -1.00 -15.29
CA GLN A 218 8.79 -0.09 -16.05
C GLN A 218 9.51 0.62 -17.21
N VAL A 219 10.81 0.37 -17.37
CA VAL A 219 11.63 1.05 -18.36
C VAL A 219 12.55 0.07 -19.07
N PRO A 220 12.89 0.33 -20.35
CA PRO A 220 13.93 -0.42 -21.02
C PRO A 220 15.24 -0.44 -20.23
N VAL A 221 15.85 -1.62 -20.13
CA VAL A 221 17.19 -1.75 -19.54
C VAL A 221 18.22 -1.01 -20.41
N PRO A 222 19.09 -0.17 -19.82
CA PRO A 222 20.23 0.44 -20.49
C PRO A 222 21.13 -0.59 -21.16
N VAL A 223 21.79 -0.23 -22.27
CA VAL A 223 22.60 -1.17 -23.06
C VAL A 223 23.65 -1.87 -22.21
N GLU A 224 24.33 -1.14 -21.31
CA GLU A 224 25.33 -1.68 -20.37
C GLU A 224 24.77 -2.70 -19.37
N GLY A 225 23.48 -2.62 -19.02
CA GLY A 225 22.84 -3.53 -18.08
C GLY A 225 22.39 -4.85 -18.70
N ARG A 226 22.26 -4.91 -20.04
CA ARG A 226 21.68 -6.09 -20.71
C ARG A 226 22.57 -7.32 -20.61
N GLU A 227 23.88 -7.17 -20.80
CA GLU A 227 24.82 -8.28 -20.61
C GLU A 227 24.86 -8.74 -19.15
N VAL A 228 24.80 -7.80 -18.20
CA VAL A 228 24.75 -8.10 -16.76
C VAL A 228 23.52 -8.94 -16.42
N LEU A 229 22.34 -8.57 -16.95
CA LEU A 229 21.13 -9.36 -16.77
C LEU A 229 21.22 -10.73 -17.45
N MET A 230 21.79 -10.82 -18.66
CA MET A 230 21.96 -12.10 -19.34
C MET A 230 22.86 -13.03 -18.52
N HIS A 231 23.96 -12.51 -17.97
CA HIS A 231 24.80 -13.26 -17.04
C HIS A 231 24.01 -13.71 -15.80
N ALA A 232 23.18 -12.85 -15.21
CA ALA A 232 22.34 -13.21 -14.07
C ALA A 232 21.30 -14.31 -14.39
N VAL A 233 20.80 -14.41 -15.63
CA VAL A 233 19.91 -15.51 -16.06
C VAL A 233 20.67 -16.84 -16.13
N LEU A 234 21.90 -16.79 -16.64
CA LEU A 234 22.74 -17.97 -16.91
C LEU A 234 23.57 -18.44 -15.71
N ASP A 235 23.64 -17.63 -14.65
CA ASP A 235 24.34 -17.94 -13.42
C ASP A 235 23.65 -19.10 -12.69
N ARG A 236 24.30 -20.26 -12.66
CA ARG A 236 23.77 -21.49 -12.02
C ARG A 236 23.85 -21.44 -10.49
N ASP A 237 24.68 -20.57 -9.94
CA ASP A 237 24.85 -20.41 -8.49
C ASP A 237 23.89 -19.36 -7.91
N ALA A 238 23.23 -18.57 -8.76
CA ALA A 238 22.20 -17.62 -8.37
C ALA A 238 20.88 -18.30 -7.99
N SER A 239 20.12 -17.66 -7.09
CA SER A 239 18.78 -18.10 -6.70
C SER A 239 17.81 -18.09 -7.88
N VAL A 240 16.79 -18.97 -7.85
CA VAL A 240 15.75 -19.02 -8.87
C VAL A 240 15.06 -17.67 -9.01
N GLN A 241 14.77 -16.98 -7.90
CA GLN A 241 14.20 -15.62 -7.94
C GLN A 241 15.06 -14.63 -8.73
N LYS A 242 16.38 -14.59 -8.50
CA LYS A 242 17.29 -13.67 -9.20
C LYS A 242 17.32 -13.96 -10.70
N ARG A 243 17.46 -15.24 -11.06
CA ARG A 243 17.51 -15.69 -12.46
C ARG A 243 16.21 -15.40 -13.20
N VAL A 244 15.07 -15.69 -12.56
CA VAL A 244 13.72 -15.43 -13.11
C VAL A 244 13.45 -13.93 -13.24
N ALA A 245 13.83 -13.13 -12.23
CA ALA A 245 13.69 -11.68 -12.30
C ALA A 245 14.48 -11.11 -13.49
N ALA A 246 15.75 -11.50 -13.67
CA ALA A 246 16.57 -11.04 -14.80
C ALA A 246 15.98 -11.46 -16.15
N TYR A 247 15.45 -12.69 -16.24
CA TYR A 247 14.78 -13.21 -17.42
C TYR A 247 13.54 -12.38 -17.78
N LEU A 248 12.65 -12.12 -16.81
CA LEU A 248 11.43 -11.34 -17.04
C LEU A 248 11.75 -9.92 -17.52
N ILE A 249 12.77 -9.27 -16.93
CA ILE A 249 13.19 -7.93 -17.35
C ILE A 249 13.71 -7.92 -18.78
N LEU A 250 14.55 -8.90 -19.17
CA LEU A 250 15.03 -9.01 -20.55
C LEU A 250 13.91 -9.30 -21.55
N MET A 251 12.95 -10.14 -21.17
CA MET A 251 11.82 -10.54 -22.02
C MET A 251 10.79 -9.44 -22.28
N LYS A 252 10.85 -8.30 -21.57
CA LYS A 252 10.02 -7.12 -21.89
C LYS A 252 10.39 -6.52 -23.25
N ASN A 253 11.68 -6.54 -23.60
CA ASN A 253 12.16 -6.02 -24.87
C ASN A 253 13.41 -6.78 -25.37
N PRO A 254 13.30 -8.08 -25.69
CA PRO A 254 14.47 -8.91 -25.95
C PRO A 254 15.07 -8.62 -27.33
N LYS A 255 16.40 -8.74 -27.43
CA LYS A 255 17.14 -8.67 -28.70
C LYS A 255 17.25 -10.07 -29.32
N PRO A 256 17.37 -10.19 -30.65
CA PRO A 256 17.51 -11.49 -31.32
C PRO A 256 18.67 -12.36 -30.79
N ALA A 257 19.82 -11.75 -30.52
CA ALA A 257 20.98 -12.46 -29.95
C ALA A 257 20.71 -13.01 -28.54
N GLU A 258 19.98 -12.25 -27.72
CA GLU A 258 19.61 -12.66 -26.37
C GLU A 258 18.60 -13.81 -26.40
N LEU A 259 17.62 -13.75 -27.32
CA LEU A 259 16.67 -14.85 -27.51
C LEU A 259 17.35 -16.13 -27.99
N ALA A 260 18.31 -16.04 -28.91
CA ALA A 260 19.07 -17.20 -29.36
C ALA A 260 19.87 -17.84 -28.21
N GLN A 261 20.47 -17.01 -27.35
CA GLN A 261 21.20 -17.48 -26.17
C GLN A 261 20.27 -18.12 -25.13
N LEU A 262 19.11 -17.52 -24.86
CA LEU A 262 18.09 -18.10 -23.98
C LEU A 262 17.57 -19.43 -24.52
N ALA A 263 17.31 -19.52 -25.82
CA ALA A 263 16.82 -20.74 -26.45
C ALA A 263 17.82 -21.90 -26.31
N ALA A 264 19.12 -21.62 -26.48
CA ALA A 264 20.17 -22.61 -26.23
C ALA A 264 20.28 -23.00 -24.75
N ALA A 265 20.17 -22.03 -23.83
CA ALA A 265 20.30 -22.26 -22.39
C ALA A 265 19.17 -23.11 -21.81
N VAL A 266 17.91 -22.87 -22.24
CA VAL A 266 16.73 -23.60 -21.75
C VAL A 266 16.81 -25.11 -22.01
N HIS A 267 17.42 -25.50 -23.13
CA HIS A 267 17.54 -26.92 -23.49
C HIS A 267 18.40 -27.70 -22.48
N VAL A 268 19.49 -27.10 -22.03
CA VAL A 268 20.47 -27.68 -21.10
C VAL A 268 20.29 -27.24 -19.64
N GLU A 269 19.18 -26.59 -19.32
CA GLU A 269 18.87 -26.16 -17.95
C GLU A 269 18.62 -27.38 -17.04
N GLU A 270 19.38 -27.45 -15.96
CA GLU A 270 19.30 -28.52 -14.95
C GLU A 270 18.35 -28.14 -13.80
N ASN A 271 18.21 -26.84 -13.49
CA ASN A 271 17.27 -26.40 -12.47
C ASN A 271 15.83 -26.46 -13.01
N HIS A 272 15.06 -27.45 -12.54
CA HIS A 272 13.68 -27.66 -12.98
C HIS A 272 12.75 -26.48 -12.69
N GLN A 273 13.04 -25.66 -11.66
CA GLN A 273 12.25 -24.48 -11.32
C GLN A 273 12.42 -23.40 -12.39
N VAL A 274 13.67 -23.05 -12.72
CA VAL A 274 13.96 -22.07 -13.79
C VAL A 274 13.44 -22.57 -15.13
N LYS A 275 13.69 -23.85 -15.45
CA LYS A 275 13.23 -24.46 -16.71
C LYS A 275 11.71 -24.41 -16.85
N SER A 276 10.98 -24.83 -15.81
CA SER A 276 9.51 -24.78 -15.80
C SER A 276 8.99 -23.35 -15.97
N PHE A 277 9.60 -22.39 -15.26
CA PHE A 277 9.20 -20.99 -15.37
C PHE A 277 9.36 -20.47 -16.79
N VAL A 278 10.54 -20.64 -17.38
CA VAL A 278 10.85 -20.14 -18.73
C VAL A 278 9.96 -20.79 -19.79
N ILE A 279 9.78 -22.11 -19.74
CA ILE A 279 8.89 -22.85 -20.65
C ILE A 279 7.44 -22.36 -20.53
N SER A 280 6.92 -22.20 -19.30
CA SER A 280 5.55 -21.72 -19.10
C SER A 280 5.35 -20.29 -19.63
N HIS A 281 6.30 -19.38 -19.39
CA HIS A 281 6.24 -18.01 -19.91
C HIS A 281 6.29 -17.96 -21.45
N ILE A 282 7.23 -18.67 -22.08
CA ILE A 282 7.34 -18.76 -23.54
C ILE A 282 6.06 -19.35 -24.14
N THR A 283 5.49 -20.39 -23.52
CA THR A 283 4.26 -21.02 -24.01
C THR A 283 3.08 -20.04 -23.97
N ASN A 284 2.97 -19.21 -22.92
CA ASN A 284 1.96 -18.16 -22.86
C ASN A 284 2.15 -17.08 -23.94
N ILE A 285 3.39 -16.67 -24.21
CA ILE A 285 3.70 -15.73 -25.30
C ILE A 285 3.27 -16.32 -26.66
N LEU A 286 3.60 -17.59 -26.91
CA LEU A 286 3.28 -18.26 -28.17
C LEU A 286 1.79 -18.57 -28.34
N SER A 287 1.04 -18.74 -27.24
CA SER A 287 -0.40 -18.97 -27.26
C SER A 287 -1.23 -17.68 -27.29
N SER A 288 -0.65 -16.54 -26.92
CA SER A 288 -1.32 -15.25 -26.90
C SER A 288 -1.84 -14.85 -28.29
N ALA A 289 -3.11 -14.43 -28.34
CA ALA A 289 -3.79 -13.94 -29.53
C ALA A 289 -3.93 -12.41 -29.55
N GLU A 290 -3.30 -11.73 -28.59
CA GLU A 290 -3.41 -10.28 -28.42
C GLU A 290 -2.52 -9.54 -29.43
N SER A 291 -2.97 -8.35 -29.87
CA SER A 291 -2.24 -7.58 -30.87
C SER A 291 -0.87 -7.09 -30.38
N GLU A 292 -0.77 -6.78 -29.09
CA GLU A 292 0.45 -6.23 -28.48
C GLU A 292 1.58 -7.26 -28.36
N THR A 293 1.24 -8.54 -28.28
CA THR A 293 2.22 -9.63 -28.14
C THR A 293 2.70 -10.17 -29.48
N LEU A 294 2.15 -9.73 -30.62
CA LEU A 294 2.45 -10.27 -31.95
C LEU A 294 3.93 -10.20 -32.33
N ASP A 295 4.57 -9.03 -32.14
CA ASP A 295 5.99 -8.85 -32.46
C ASP A 295 6.89 -9.72 -31.58
N LEU A 296 6.61 -9.75 -30.27
CA LEU A 296 7.34 -10.59 -29.33
C LEU A 296 7.15 -12.08 -29.66
N ARG A 297 5.92 -12.49 -29.96
CA ARG A 297 5.58 -13.86 -30.36
C ARG A 297 6.35 -14.28 -31.60
N GLN A 298 6.44 -13.42 -32.63
CA GLN A 298 7.20 -13.73 -33.83
C GLN A 298 8.69 -13.91 -33.51
N LYS A 299 9.29 -12.97 -32.77
CA LYS A 299 10.71 -13.05 -32.37
C LYS A 299 11.03 -14.31 -31.56
N VAL A 300 10.17 -14.67 -30.62
CA VAL A 300 10.29 -15.89 -29.82
C VAL A 300 10.11 -17.12 -30.70
N GLN A 301 9.12 -17.13 -31.59
CA GLN A 301 8.90 -18.24 -32.52
C GLN A 301 10.12 -18.46 -33.43
N GLU A 302 10.74 -17.40 -33.94
CA GLU A 302 11.96 -17.48 -34.75
C GLU A 302 13.18 -17.98 -33.96
N ALA A 303 13.39 -17.50 -32.74
CA ALA A 303 14.54 -17.90 -31.93
C ALA A 303 14.45 -19.34 -31.38
N PHE A 304 13.24 -19.83 -31.14
CA PHE A 304 13.00 -21.19 -30.63
C PHE A 304 12.73 -22.21 -31.75
N GLN A 305 12.77 -21.80 -33.04
CA GLN A 305 12.67 -22.72 -34.18
C GLN A 305 13.82 -23.75 -34.16
N GLY A 306 13.47 -25.02 -34.00
CA GLY A 306 14.43 -26.14 -33.96
C GLY A 306 14.81 -26.61 -32.55
N ASN A 307 14.40 -25.88 -31.50
CA ASN A 307 14.48 -26.35 -30.12
C ASN A 307 13.11 -26.94 -29.73
N GLU A 308 13.08 -28.17 -29.19
CA GLU A 308 11.85 -28.69 -28.59
C GLU A 308 11.51 -27.84 -27.36
N ILE A 309 10.48 -27.01 -27.48
CA ILE A 309 9.86 -26.36 -26.33
C ILE A 309 9.21 -27.49 -25.54
N GLY A 310 9.83 -27.86 -24.41
CA GLY A 310 9.32 -28.93 -23.56
C GLY A 310 7.85 -28.70 -23.18
N MET A 311 7.09 -29.76 -22.95
CA MET A 311 5.72 -29.63 -22.47
C MET A 311 5.71 -28.92 -21.11
N ILE A 312 4.65 -28.14 -20.84
CA ILE A 312 4.43 -27.57 -19.52
C ILE A 312 4.41 -28.73 -18.51
N MET A 313 5.36 -28.75 -17.59
CA MET A 313 5.47 -29.80 -16.59
C MET A 313 4.27 -29.69 -15.65
N GLU A 314 3.44 -30.73 -15.52
CA GLU A 314 2.18 -30.73 -14.75
C GLU A 314 2.38 -30.90 -13.22
N SER A 315 3.15 -30.03 -12.56
CA SER A 315 3.29 -30.04 -11.10
C SER A 315 2.94 -28.68 -10.48
N THR A 316 2.15 -28.69 -9.41
CA THR A 316 1.81 -27.49 -8.61
C THR A 316 2.99 -26.99 -7.77
N LYS A 317 4.09 -27.76 -7.68
CA LYS A 317 5.31 -27.43 -6.93
C LYS A 317 6.46 -26.93 -7.83
N LEU A 318 6.11 -26.49 -9.04
CA LEU A 318 7.05 -25.91 -10.00
C LEU A 318 6.74 -24.44 -10.25
N SER A 319 7.81 -23.68 -10.42
CA SER A 319 7.76 -22.26 -10.76
C SER A 319 7.13 -22.08 -12.12
N ARG A 320 6.20 -21.13 -12.22
CA ARG A 320 5.35 -20.94 -13.39
C ARG A 320 4.90 -19.51 -13.55
N TYR A 321 4.68 -19.17 -14.81
CA TYR A 321 3.95 -17.99 -15.25
C TYR A 321 2.58 -18.39 -15.80
N TYR A 322 1.56 -17.62 -15.46
CA TYR A 322 0.17 -17.82 -15.82
C TYR A 322 -0.38 -16.51 -16.41
N ARG A 323 -1.15 -16.62 -17.49
CA ARG A 323 -1.92 -15.51 -18.05
C ARG A 323 -3.34 -15.96 -18.36
N LEU A 324 -4.32 -15.26 -17.83
CA LEU A 324 -5.76 -15.50 -17.98
C LEU A 324 -6.45 -14.19 -18.36
N GLY A 325 -6.49 -13.90 -19.66
CA GLY A 325 -6.97 -12.60 -20.15
C GLY A 325 -6.07 -11.48 -19.64
N SER A 326 -6.65 -10.49 -18.97
CA SER A 326 -5.94 -9.35 -18.39
C SER A 326 -5.37 -9.61 -16.99
N LEU A 327 -5.46 -10.84 -16.49
CA LEU A 327 -4.84 -11.27 -15.24
C LEU A 327 -3.56 -12.05 -15.56
N GLU A 328 -2.43 -11.56 -15.06
CA GLU A 328 -1.15 -12.24 -15.07
C GLU A 328 -0.77 -12.69 -13.67
N GLY A 329 0.04 -13.74 -13.58
CA GLY A 329 0.58 -14.18 -12.31
C GLY A 329 1.79 -15.07 -12.47
N ASN A 330 2.63 -15.06 -11.44
CA ASN A 330 3.81 -15.88 -11.36
C ASN A 330 3.94 -16.47 -9.96
N THR A 331 4.43 -17.71 -9.93
CA THR A 331 4.78 -18.42 -8.70
C THR A 331 6.21 -18.89 -8.86
N ILE A 332 7.07 -18.59 -7.88
CA ILE A 332 8.49 -18.94 -7.90
C ILE A 332 8.80 -19.77 -6.66
N PHE A 333 9.40 -20.92 -6.87
CA PHE A 333 9.90 -21.84 -5.86
C PHE A 333 11.43 -21.93 -6.01
N GLU A 334 12.15 -21.93 -4.89
CA GLU A 334 13.59 -22.22 -4.92
C GLU A 334 13.86 -23.72 -5.02
N SER A 335 13.04 -24.55 -4.37
CA SER A 335 13.07 -26.01 -4.48
C SER A 335 11.66 -26.60 -4.55
N SER A 336 11.52 -27.83 -5.06
CA SER A 336 10.22 -28.49 -5.20
C SER A 336 9.57 -28.89 -3.88
N ASN A 337 10.29 -28.81 -2.76
CA ASN A 337 9.80 -29.24 -1.43
C ASN A 337 9.49 -28.07 -0.50
N GLU A 338 9.74 -26.84 -0.96
CA GLU A 338 9.48 -25.61 -0.22
C GLU A 338 8.14 -25.00 -0.64
N LEU A 339 7.67 -24.05 0.16
CA LEU A 339 6.59 -23.19 -0.25
C LEU A 339 7.07 -22.23 -1.35
N PRO A 340 6.15 -21.62 -2.12
CA PRO A 340 6.53 -20.57 -3.03
C PRO A 340 7.27 -19.46 -2.29
N ARG A 341 8.46 -19.17 -2.79
CA ARG A 341 9.31 -18.07 -2.35
C ARG A 341 8.70 -16.73 -2.73
N GLU A 342 8.09 -16.68 -3.92
CA GLU A 342 7.43 -15.49 -4.45
C GLU A 342 6.12 -15.87 -5.16
N VAL A 343 5.09 -15.08 -4.93
CA VAL A 343 3.83 -15.11 -5.66
C VAL A 343 3.50 -13.68 -6.07
N MET A 344 3.24 -13.44 -7.34
CA MET A 344 2.72 -12.15 -7.80
C MET A 344 1.48 -12.37 -8.68
N LEU A 345 0.55 -11.44 -8.54
CA LEU A 345 -0.66 -11.30 -9.34
C LEU A 345 -0.75 -9.86 -9.84
N GLU A 346 -0.95 -9.70 -11.14
CA GLU A 346 -1.05 -8.42 -11.81
C GLU A 346 -2.31 -8.39 -12.67
N MET A 347 -3.08 -7.30 -12.60
CA MET A 347 -4.27 -7.11 -13.40
C MET A 347 -4.11 -5.84 -14.23
N THR A 348 -4.24 -6.00 -15.54
CA THR A 348 -4.33 -4.89 -16.49
C THR A 348 -5.79 -4.58 -16.82
N LEU A 349 -6.07 -3.31 -17.12
CA LEU A 349 -7.38 -2.84 -17.58
C LEU A 349 -7.22 -2.15 -18.93
N ASN A 350 -7.99 -2.57 -19.92
CA ASN A 350 -8.10 -1.84 -21.18
C ASN A 350 -9.12 -0.70 -21.01
N ALA A 351 -8.65 0.55 -21.04
CA ALA A 351 -9.49 1.74 -20.97
C ALA A 351 -9.09 2.73 -22.05
N VAL A 352 -10.07 3.21 -22.83
CA VAL A 352 -9.85 4.22 -23.89
C VAL A 352 -8.82 3.76 -24.95
N GLY A 353 -8.72 2.45 -25.20
CA GLY A 353 -7.81 1.88 -26.19
C GLY A 353 -6.35 1.74 -25.73
N PHE A 354 -6.09 1.89 -24.43
CA PHE A 354 -4.78 1.66 -23.81
C PHE A 354 -4.91 0.63 -22.69
N ASP A 355 -3.88 -0.22 -22.54
CA ASP A 355 -3.74 -1.10 -21.40
C ASP A 355 -3.06 -0.37 -20.24
N ILE A 356 -3.69 -0.44 -19.06
CA ILE A 356 -3.25 0.22 -17.84
C ILE A 356 -2.96 -0.85 -16.78
N ASP A 357 -1.75 -0.87 -16.23
CA ASP A 357 -1.35 -1.71 -15.09
C ASP A 357 -2.13 -1.30 -13.84
N PHE A 358 -3.34 -1.83 -13.68
CA PHE A 358 -4.29 -1.32 -12.69
C PHE A 358 -3.84 -1.63 -11.28
N ILE A 359 -3.60 -2.91 -10.99
CA ILE A 359 -3.20 -3.38 -9.66
C ILE A 359 -2.22 -4.54 -9.76
N GLU A 360 -1.19 -4.52 -8.91
CA GLU A 360 -0.26 -5.63 -8.74
C GLU A 360 -0.12 -5.92 -7.23
N ILE A 361 -0.30 -7.17 -6.84
CA ILE A 361 -0.07 -7.62 -5.47
C ILE A 361 0.98 -8.72 -5.54
N GLY A 362 2.05 -8.56 -4.77
CA GLY A 362 3.07 -9.59 -4.65
C GLY A 362 3.37 -9.92 -3.20
N MET A 363 3.71 -11.18 -2.97
CA MET A 363 4.14 -11.71 -1.70
C MET A 363 5.47 -12.43 -1.90
N GLU A 364 6.43 -12.14 -1.04
CA GLU A 364 7.70 -12.82 -0.94
C GLU A 364 7.86 -13.36 0.48
N GLY A 365 8.38 -14.57 0.62
CA GLY A 365 8.45 -15.22 1.94
C GLY A 365 9.65 -16.17 2.09
N LYS A 366 10.22 -16.20 3.30
CA LYS A 366 11.17 -17.22 3.77
C LYS A 366 10.70 -17.83 5.07
N GLY A 367 10.96 -19.13 5.26
CA GLY A 367 10.93 -19.74 6.58
C GLY A 367 9.51 -20.00 7.06
N PHE A 368 8.58 -20.21 6.14
CA PHE A 368 7.24 -20.72 6.46
C PHE A 368 7.23 -22.23 6.65
N GLU A 369 8.24 -22.92 6.12
CA GLU A 369 8.40 -24.38 6.17
C GLU A 369 8.34 -24.89 7.63
N PRO A 370 9.03 -24.27 8.61
CA PRO A 370 8.99 -24.75 10.00
C PRO A 370 7.60 -24.58 10.66
N ILE A 371 6.84 -23.55 10.28
CA ILE A 371 5.47 -23.32 10.77
C ILE A 371 4.50 -24.31 10.11
N VAL A 372 4.61 -24.50 8.80
CA VAL A 372 3.78 -25.47 8.08
C VAL A 372 4.06 -26.88 8.56
N GLU A 373 5.32 -27.23 8.83
CA GLU A 373 5.68 -28.51 9.43
C GLU A 373 5.12 -28.66 10.85
N ALA A 374 5.23 -27.63 11.70
CA ALA A 374 4.67 -27.66 13.06
C ALA A 374 3.14 -27.77 13.09
N LEU A 375 2.45 -27.28 12.05
CA LEU A 375 0.99 -27.35 11.92
C LEU A 375 0.51 -28.60 11.20
N PHE A 376 1.15 -28.98 10.10
CA PHE A 376 0.63 -29.94 9.11
C PHE A 376 1.58 -31.09 8.79
N GLY A 377 2.82 -31.08 9.31
CA GLY A 377 3.77 -32.19 9.19
C GLY A 377 3.23 -33.46 9.84
N ASP A 378 3.90 -34.60 9.61
CA ASP A 378 3.44 -35.90 10.10
C ASP A 378 3.25 -35.93 11.64
N ASP A 379 4.05 -35.15 12.38
CA ASP A 379 3.96 -34.93 13.85
C ASP A 379 3.36 -33.55 14.24
N GLY A 380 2.70 -32.89 13.29
CA GLY A 380 2.17 -31.53 13.39
C GLY A 380 0.85 -31.43 14.16
N PHE A 381 0.48 -30.20 14.53
CA PHE A 381 -0.70 -29.92 15.36
C PHE A 381 -2.01 -30.48 14.77
N PHE A 382 -2.27 -30.28 13.47
CA PHE A 382 -3.52 -30.68 12.83
C PHE A 382 -3.64 -32.19 12.62
N PRO A 383 -2.67 -32.92 12.03
CA PRO A 383 -2.78 -34.36 11.90
C PRO A 383 -3.01 -35.06 13.24
N ASP A 384 -2.30 -34.66 14.31
CA ASP A 384 -2.48 -35.24 15.63
C ASP A 384 -3.83 -34.85 16.26
N THR A 385 -4.25 -33.60 16.14
CA THR A 385 -5.53 -33.13 16.69
C THR A 385 -6.73 -33.71 15.92
N VAL A 386 -6.68 -33.77 14.59
CA VAL A 386 -7.74 -34.33 13.73
C VAL A 386 -7.84 -35.85 13.96
N MET A 387 -6.74 -36.58 14.06
CA MET A 387 -6.74 -38.00 14.38
C MET A 387 -7.43 -38.26 15.74
N LYS A 388 -7.01 -37.55 16.79
CA LYS A 388 -7.54 -37.72 18.15
C LYS A 388 -9.00 -37.27 18.30
N THR A 389 -9.39 -36.18 17.66
CA THR A 389 -10.80 -35.71 17.65
C THR A 389 -11.70 -36.61 16.84
N THR A 390 -11.20 -37.21 15.75
CA THR A 390 -11.93 -38.23 14.99
C THR A 390 -12.15 -39.48 15.85
N LEU A 391 -11.11 -39.99 16.53
CA LEU A 391 -11.23 -41.11 17.47
C LEU A 391 -12.26 -40.85 18.58
N TYR A 392 -12.30 -39.64 19.14
CA TYR A 392 -13.31 -39.22 20.13
C TYR A 392 -14.73 -39.23 19.58
N ALA A 393 -14.92 -38.63 18.40
CA ALA A 393 -16.22 -38.52 17.77
C ALA A 393 -16.78 -39.89 17.39
N THR A 394 -15.92 -40.82 16.95
CA THR A 394 -16.30 -42.21 16.66
C THR A 394 -16.76 -42.95 17.92
N ASP A 395 -16.17 -42.69 19.09
CA ASP A 395 -16.56 -43.34 20.36
C ASP A 395 -17.92 -42.86 20.90
N HIS A 396 -18.41 -41.70 20.42
CA HIS A 396 -19.70 -41.10 20.81
C HIS A 396 -20.77 -41.24 19.71
N MET A 397 -20.48 -41.93 18.61
CA MET A 397 -21.42 -42.17 17.51
C MET A 397 -22.25 -43.44 17.72
N PRO A 398 -23.48 -43.51 17.18
CA PRO A 398 -24.25 -44.76 17.12
C PRO A 398 -23.51 -45.82 16.30
N ALA A 399 -23.54 -47.09 16.76
CA ALA A 399 -22.79 -48.21 16.18
C ALA A 399 -22.95 -48.38 14.65
N GLN A 400 -24.12 -48.03 14.11
CA GLN A 400 -24.45 -48.13 12.67
C GLN A 400 -23.65 -47.15 11.80
N LEU A 401 -23.22 -46.01 12.35
CA LEU A 401 -22.40 -45.01 11.66
C LEU A 401 -20.89 -45.33 11.75
N ILE A 402 -20.48 -46.08 12.79
CA ILE A 402 -19.09 -46.52 12.99
C ILE A 402 -18.70 -47.56 11.93
N GLU A 403 -19.57 -48.54 11.63
CA GLU A 403 -19.32 -49.56 10.60
C GLU A 403 -19.12 -48.94 9.20
N VAL A 404 -19.89 -47.90 8.87
CA VAL A 404 -19.76 -47.20 7.58
C VAL A 404 -18.43 -46.43 7.53
N LEU A 405 -18.02 -45.82 8.64
CA LEU A 405 -16.78 -45.04 8.72
C LEU A 405 -15.52 -45.93 8.65
N ASP A 406 -15.52 -47.07 9.35
CA ASP A 406 -14.41 -48.06 9.32
C ASP A 406 -14.19 -48.66 7.92
N SER A 407 -15.25 -48.75 7.11
CA SER A 407 -15.15 -49.24 5.72
C SER A 407 -14.47 -48.26 4.77
N VAL A 408 -14.41 -46.97 5.13
CA VAL A 408 -13.87 -45.86 4.31
C VAL A 408 -12.50 -45.41 4.81
N LEU A 409 -12.25 -45.48 6.12
CA LEU A 409 -10.96 -45.19 6.76
C LEU A 409 -10.69 -46.27 7.82
N PRO A 410 -9.78 -47.24 7.58
CA PRO A 410 -9.43 -48.23 8.59
C PRO A 410 -8.63 -47.56 9.71
N LEU A 411 -9.32 -47.07 10.74
CA LEU A 411 -8.72 -46.54 11.96
C LEU A 411 -8.37 -47.71 12.89
N MET A 412 -7.29 -47.54 13.66
CA MET A 412 -6.54 -48.58 14.37
C MET A 412 -7.37 -49.69 15.05
N THR A 413 -6.90 -50.93 14.97
CA THR A 413 -7.60 -52.16 15.43
C THR A 413 -7.50 -52.46 16.93
N ASN A 414 -7.06 -51.52 17.77
CA ASN A 414 -6.64 -51.79 19.14
C ASN A 414 -7.47 -51.00 20.17
N ASP A 415 -8.49 -51.65 20.76
CA ASP A 415 -9.47 -51.03 21.68
C ASP A 415 -8.84 -50.38 22.92
N ARG A 416 -7.67 -50.87 23.36
CA ARG A 416 -6.97 -50.40 24.55
C ARG A 416 -6.31 -49.02 24.38
N GLU A 417 -5.83 -48.71 23.17
CA GLU A 417 -5.26 -47.41 22.83
C GLU A 417 -6.36 -46.38 22.58
N LYS A 418 -7.52 -46.84 22.06
CA LYS A 418 -8.74 -46.05 21.85
C LYS A 418 -9.29 -45.52 23.18
N GLU A 419 -9.45 -46.37 24.20
CA GLU A 419 -9.93 -45.95 25.54
C GLU A 419 -9.01 -44.92 26.22
N GLN A 420 -7.68 -45.00 26.01
CA GLN A 420 -6.73 -44.05 26.60
C GLN A 420 -6.77 -42.68 25.91
N ALA A 421 -6.93 -42.63 24.59
CA ALA A 421 -7.00 -41.39 23.83
C ALA A 421 -8.30 -40.59 24.09
N THR A 422 -9.40 -41.25 24.44
CA THR A 422 -10.72 -40.60 24.67
C THR A 422 -10.81 -39.85 26.02
N GLN A 423 -10.08 -40.28 27.06
CA GLN A 423 -10.30 -39.77 28.43
C GLN A 423 -9.72 -38.38 28.72
N ASN A 424 -8.86 -37.82 27.87
CA ASN A 424 -8.11 -36.58 28.18
C ASN A 424 -7.99 -35.57 27.03
N ILE A 425 -8.92 -35.56 26.06
CA ILE A 425 -8.79 -34.75 24.83
C ILE A 425 -8.59 -33.25 25.07
N VAL A 426 -9.27 -32.64 26.04
CA VAL A 426 -9.05 -31.21 26.36
C VAL A 426 -7.62 -30.97 26.85
N LYS A 427 -7.08 -31.90 27.65
CA LYS A 427 -5.70 -31.84 28.15
C LYS A 427 -4.70 -32.12 27.04
N GLU A 428 -4.99 -33.06 26.14
CA GLU A 428 -4.12 -33.41 25.01
C GLU A 428 -4.11 -32.32 23.92
N ILE A 429 -5.26 -31.74 23.57
CA ILE A 429 -5.34 -30.56 22.70
C ILE A 429 -4.56 -29.39 23.32
N SER A 430 -4.70 -29.19 24.63
CA SER A 430 -3.94 -28.17 25.36
C SER A 430 -2.43 -28.44 25.34
N GLN A 431 -2.02 -29.70 25.51
CA GLN A 431 -0.61 -30.11 25.40
C GLN A 431 -0.05 -29.96 23.98
N ASN A 432 -0.81 -30.34 22.96
CA ASN A 432 -0.46 -30.15 21.55
C ASN A 432 -0.37 -28.68 21.18
N PHE A 433 -1.27 -27.86 21.72
CA PHE A 433 -1.23 -26.42 21.56
C PHE A 433 0.01 -25.82 22.25
N ASN A 434 0.36 -26.28 23.44
CA ASN A 434 1.58 -25.86 24.12
C ASN A 434 2.84 -26.29 23.35
N LYS A 435 2.88 -27.52 22.80
CA LYS A 435 3.95 -28.00 21.91
C LYS A 435 4.07 -27.14 20.66
N LEU A 436 2.94 -26.77 20.03
CA LEU A 436 2.92 -25.85 18.90
C LEU A 436 3.50 -24.49 19.28
N ILE A 437 3.08 -23.91 20.42
CA ILE A 437 3.58 -22.61 20.90
C ILE A 437 5.08 -22.67 21.22
N GLU A 438 5.58 -23.75 21.80
CA GLU A 438 7.01 -23.94 22.06
C GLU A 438 7.81 -24.08 20.76
N ASN A 439 7.32 -24.87 19.79
CA ASN A 439 7.91 -25.01 18.47
C ASN A 439 7.97 -23.67 17.72
N LEU A 440 6.89 -22.89 17.75
CA LEU A 440 6.81 -21.58 17.11
C LEU A 440 7.69 -20.53 17.79
N LYS A 441 7.93 -20.64 19.10
CA LYS A 441 8.85 -19.76 19.84
C LYS A 441 10.32 -20.10 19.62
N ALA A 442 10.62 -21.36 19.33
CA ALA A 442 11.98 -21.85 19.09
C ALA A 442 12.46 -21.62 17.65
N GLN A 443 11.53 -21.37 16.72
CA GLN A 443 11.83 -21.11 15.32
C GLN A 443 11.98 -19.62 15.03
N GLU A 444 12.82 -19.28 14.06
CA GLU A 444 12.89 -17.91 13.54
C GLU A 444 11.52 -17.52 12.94
N THR A 445 11.05 -16.31 13.24
CA THR A 445 9.80 -15.82 12.66
C THR A 445 9.93 -15.74 11.14
N PRO A 446 8.97 -16.28 10.35
CA PRO A 446 9.01 -16.19 8.91
C PRO A 446 9.14 -14.74 8.47
N GLU A 447 10.08 -14.49 7.57
CA GLU A 447 10.22 -13.20 6.93
C GLU A 447 9.26 -13.20 5.75
N THR A 448 8.17 -12.45 5.86
CA THR A 448 7.18 -12.31 4.79
C THR A 448 7.04 -10.85 4.46
N MET A 449 7.03 -10.55 3.18
CA MET A 449 6.81 -9.22 2.67
C MET A 449 5.67 -9.26 1.65
N VAL A 450 4.68 -8.38 1.83
CA VAL A 450 3.59 -8.18 0.88
C VAL A 450 3.69 -6.77 0.35
N TYR A 451 3.70 -6.60 -0.96
CA TYR A 451 3.71 -5.30 -1.60
C TYR A 451 2.48 -5.09 -2.48
N LEU A 452 2.15 -3.81 -2.66
CA LEU A 452 1.05 -3.37 -3.52
C LEU A 452 1.55 -2.33 -4.51
N LYS A 453 1.15 -2.49 -5.76
CA LYS A 453 1.25 -1.44 -6.78
C LYS A 453 -0.11 -1.09 -7.34
N LEU A 454 -0.23 0.17 -7.72
CA LEU A 454 -1.43 0.74 -8.32
C LEU A 454 -1.00 1.64 -9.48
N LEU A 455 -1.61 1.47 -10.66
CA LEU A 455 -1.29 2.29 -11.85
C LEU A 455 0.22 2.29 -12.18
N GLY A 456 0.84 1.11 -12.11
CA GLY A 456 2.28 0.96 -12.29
C GLY A 456 3.11 1.80 -11.30
N ALA A 457 2.68 2.04 -10.07
CA ALA A 457 3.51 2.65 -9.03
C ALA A 457 3.44 1.81 -7.76
N GLU A 458 4.59 1.46 -7.20
CA GLU A 458 4.62 0.76 -5.92
C GLU A 458 4.23 1.72 -4.79
N LEU A 459 3.17 1.36 -4.08
CA LEU A 459 2.66 2.11 -2.93
C LEU A 459 3.49 1.81 -1.67
N GLY A 460 4.01 0.59 -1.58
CA GLY A 460 4.93 0.17 -0.55
C GLY A 460 4.78 -1.32 -0.25
N TYR A 461 5.49 -1.75 0.78
CA TYR A 461 5.44 -3.12 1.27
C TYR A 461 5.32 -3.19 2.79
N LEU A 462 4.62 -4.21 3.26
CA LEU A 462 4.49 -4.58 4.66
C LEU A 462 5.28 -5.85 4.91
N ASP A 463 6.09 -5.85 5.96
CA ASP A 463 6.78 -7.04 6.43
C ASP A 463 6.24 -7.55 7.78
N THR A 464 6.72 -8.69 8.24
CA THR A 464 6.29 -9.29 9.51
C THR A 464 6.53 -8.39 10.73
N LYS A 465 7.45 -7.42 10.66
CA LYS A 465 7.72 -6.46 11.74
C LYS A 465 6.70 -5.32 11.75
N ASP A 466 6.16 -4.95 10.59
CA ASP A 466 5.17 -3.88 10.41
C ASP A 466 3.79 -4.20 11.02
N GLY A 467 3.47 -5.48 11.28
CA GLY A 467 2.18 -5.88 11.85
C GLY A 467 1.86 -5.26 13.22
N LYS A 468 2.89 -4.94 14.03
CA LYS A 468 2.71 -4.20 15.29
C LYS A 468 2.32 -2.74 15.05
N MET A 469 2.82 -2.12 13.98
CA MET A 469 2.55 -0.72 13.67
C MET A 469 1.07 -0.47 13.33
N ILE A 470 0.44 -1.37 12.56
CA ILE A 470 -0.99 -1.30 12.22
C ILE A 470 -1.84 -1.42 13.49
N HIS A 471 -1.48 -2.33 14.39
CA HIS A 471 -2.18 -2.51 15.66
C HIS A 471 -2.08 -1.27 16.58
N ASP A 472 -0.91 -0.64 16.62
CA ASP A 472 -0.69 0.55 17.44
C ASP A 472 -1.38 1.80 16.86
N LEU A 473 -1.42 1.95 15.53
CA LEU A 473 -2.21 2.98 14.83
C LEU A 473 -3.71 2.89 15.16
N LEU A 474 -4.26 1.66 15.20
CA LEU A 474 -5.68 1.44 15.52
C LEU A 474 -6.05 1.77 16.97
N LYS A 475 -5.09 1.69 17.90
CA LYS A 475 -5.29 2.05 19.32
C LYS A 475 -5.23 3.55 19.60
N MET A 476 -4.64 4.33 18.69
CA MET A 476 -4.44 5.77 18.86
C MET A 476 -5.65 6.60 18.44
N ILE A 477 -6.74 6.00 17.97
CA ILE A 477 -7.97 6.72 17.59
C ILE A 477 -8.57 7.35 18.87
N PRO A 478 -8.59 8.69 18.99
CA PRO A 478 -9.08 9.36 20.20
C PRO A 478 -10.60 9.23 20.32
N THR A 479 -11.08 9.38 21.55
CA THR A 479 -12.50 9.29 21.94
C THR A 479 -13.40 10.37 21.32
N ASP A 480 -12.83 11.55 21.02
CA ASP A 480 -13.49 12.63 20.27
C ASP A 480 -12.65 12.94 19.02
N LEU A 481 -13.13 12.56 17.83
CA LEU A 481 -12.43 12.74 16.56
C LEU A 481 -13.39 13.29 15.51
N PHE A 482 -12.98 14.39 14.85
CA PHE A 482 -13.63 14.90 13.64
C PHE A 482 -12.60 14.95 12.52
N LEU A 483 -12.93 14.31 11.41
CA LEU A 483 -12.19 14.45 10.15
C LEU A 483 -12.93 15.44 9.29
N HIS A 484 -12.19 16.27 8.57
CA HIS A 484 -12.73 17.20 7.58
C HIS A 484 -12.05 16.83 6.27
N TYR A 485 -12.81 16.54 5.22
CA TYR A 485 -12.27 16.04 3.95
C TYR A 485 -12.97 16.69 2.75
N ILE A 486 -12.24 17.46 1.97
CA ILE A 486 -12.69 17.99 0.67
C ILE A 486 -12.52 16.88 -0.35
N PHE A 487 -13.61 16.17 -0.64
CA PHE A 487 -13.60 15.02 -1.53
C PHE A 487 -13.73 15.41 -3.01
N MET A 488 -14.13 16.65 -3.27
CA MET A 488 -14.32 17.17 -4.61
C MET A 488 -13.98 18.66 -4.61
N ASP A 489 -13.18 19.08 -5.57
CA ASP A 489 -12.77 20.48 -5.73
C ASP A 489 -12.39 20.71 -7.19
N ASN A 490 -13.38 21.07 -8.00
CA ASN A 490 -13.26 21.19 -9.45
C ASN A 490 -13.51 22.63 -9.88
N GLU A 491 -12.69 23.11 -10.79
CA GLU A 491 -12.86 24.42 -11.40
C GLU A 491 -12.61 24.35 -12.90
N PHE A 492 -13.49 24.98 -13.68
CA PHE A 492 -13.31 25.12 -15.11
C PHE A 492 -13.81 26.47 -15.61
N TYR A 493 -13.31 26.84 -16.80
CA TYR A 493 -13.59 28.10 -17.45
C TYR A 493 -14.27 27.85 -18.79
N LEU A 494 -15.42 28.48 -19.02
CA LEU A 494 -16.13 28.44 -20.28
C LEU A 494 -15.98 29.78 -21.01
N PRO A 495 -15.58 29.79 -22.30
CA PRO A 495 -15.55 31.02 -23.08
C PRO A 495 -16.98 31.54 -23.27
N THR A 496 -17.21 32.83 -23.02
CA THR A 496 -18.50 33.48 -23.33
C THR A 496 -18.40 34.32 -24.59
N GLY A 497 -19.54 34.58 -25.25
CA GLY A 497 -19.59 35.43 -26.44
C GLY A 497 -19.18 36.89 -26.21
N ALA A 498 -19.14 37.34 -24.96
CA ALA A 498 -18.66 38.67 -24.58
C ALA A 498 -17.13 38.74 -24.41
N GLY A 499 -16.41 37.62 -24.53
CA GLY A 499 -14.95 37.54 -24.40
C GLY A 499 -14.44 37.36 -22.96
N PHE A 500 -15.34 37.29 -21.97
CA PHE A 500 -14.97 37.03 -20.58
C PHE A 500 -15.19 35.55 -20.22
N PRO A 501 -14.26 34.88 -19.54
CA PRO A 501 -14.46 33.49 -19.16
C PRO A 501 -15.48 33.39 -18.01
N LEU A 502 -16.47 32.52 -18.18
CA LEU A 502 -17.36 32.10 -17.12
C LEU A 502 -16.63 31.06 -16.27
N ARG A 503 -16.39 31.37 -15.01
CA ARG A 503 -15.82 30.46 -14.01
C ARG A 503 -16.96 29.67 -13.38
N VAL A 504 -16.81 28.35 -13.37
CA VAL A 504 -17.67 27.42 -12.62
C VAL A 504 -16.78 26.62 -11.69
N ALA A 505 -17.00 26.75 -10.39
CA ALA A 505 -16.31 25.97 -9.38
C ALA A 505 -17.31 25.17 -8.53
N LEU A 506 -16.97 23.93 -8.22
CA LEU A 506 -17.77 23.00 -7.44
C LEU A 506 -16.87 22.34 -6.40
N SER A 507 -17.22 22.53 -5.13
CA SER A 507 -16.50 21.97 -3.99
C SER A 507 -17.45 21.14 -3.13
N GLY A 508 -16.95 20.02 -2.61
CA GLY A 508 -17.68 19.11 -1.74
C GLY A 508 -16.84 18.75 -0.51
N THR A 509 -17.36 19.04 0.68
CA THR A 509 -16.70 18.80 1.97
C THR A 509 -17.48 17.81 2.80
N PHE A 510 -16.83 16.76 3.28
CA PHE A 510 -17.39 15.74 4.16
C PHE A 510 -16.72 15.78 5.53
N THR A 511 -17.51 15.82 6.60
CA THR A 511 -17.01 15.91 7.98
C THR A 511 -17.62 14.83 8.88
N PRO A 512 -17.12 13.58 8.84
CA PRO A 512 -17.52 12.57 9.80
C PRO A 512 -16.87 12.84 11.15
N GLY A 513 -17.59 12.49 12.21
CA GLY A 513 -17.12 12.69 13.56
C GLY A 513 -17.71 11.71 14.54
N ILE A 514 -16.91 11.37 15.55
CA ILE A 514 -17.29 10.54 16.68
C ILE A 514 -17.02 11.36 17.94
N LYS A 515 -18.02 11.47 18.81
CA LYS A 515 -17.87 11.99 20.18
C LYS A 515 -18.23 10.90 21.16
N GLY A 516 -17.40 10.57 22.14
CA GLY A 516 -17.76 9.49 23.06
C GLY A 516 -16.72 9.14 24.08
N GLY A 517 -17.11 8.37 25.11
CA GLY A 517 -16.23 8.06 26.21
C GLY A 517 -16.61 6.80 26.97
N LEU A 518 -15.61 6.33 27.72
CA LEU A 518 -15.63 5.14 28.55
C LEU A 518 -15.72 5.57 30.02
N SER A 519 -16.84 5.28 30.68
CA SER A 519 -17.00 5.51 32.13
C SER A 519 -16.85 4.18 32.88
N PHE A 520 -15.90 4.15 33.82
CA PHE A 520 -15.64 2.99 34.65
C PHE A 520 -16.19 3.22 36.07
N ASN A 521 -17.31 2.57 36.37
CA ASN A 521 -17.77 2.41 37.76
C ASN A 521 -17.46 0.98 38.23
N PRO A 522 -17.14 0.75 39.53
CA PRO A 522 -16.92 -0.60 40.05
C PRO A 522 -18.13 -1.51 39.75
N GLY A 523 -17.94 -2.53 38.91
CA GLY A 523 -18.98 -3.49 38.50
C GLY A 523 -19.80 -3.13 37.23
N MET A 524 -19.61 -1.94 36.66
CA MET A 524 -20.33 -1.50 35.45
C MET A 524 -19.43 -0.67 34.51
N LYS A 525 -19.33 -1.09 33.25
CA LYS A 525 -18.68 -0.32 32.18
C LYS A 525 -19.77 0.34 31.34
N GLU A 526 -19.80 1.66 31.32
CA GLU A 526 -20.71 2.42 30.46
C GLU A 526 -19.94 3.03 29.30
N PHE A 527 -20.48 2.85 28.09
CA PHE A 527 -19.93 3.39 26.85
C PHE A 527 -21.01 4.26 26.23
N ALA A 528 -20.69 5.51 25.93
CA ALA A 528 -21.58 6.41 25.21
C ALA A 528 -20.82 6.99 24.02
N PHE A 529 -21.40 6.89 22.83
CA PHE A 529 -20.84 7.49 21.62
C PHE A 529 -21.94 8.17 20.79
N ARG A 530 -21.57 9.24 20.12
CA ARG A 530 -22.36 10.01 19.16
C ARG A 530 -21.58 10.06 17.86
N LEU A 531 -22.21 9.58 16.80
CA LEU A 531 -21.72 9.65 15.44
C LEU A 531 -22.37 10.85 14.78
N SER A 532 -21.60 11.66 14.08
CA SER A 532 -22.08 12.81 13.33
C SER A 532 -21.43 12.82 11.96
N ALA A 533 -22.15 13.29 10.96
CA ALA A 533 -21.67 13.40 9.59
C ALA A 533 -22.31 14.65 8.98
N GLY A 534 -21.47 15.53 8.45
CA GLY A 534 -21.90 16.69 7.67
C GLY A 534 -21.35 16.60 6.26
N ILE A 535 -22.15 16.97 5.26
CA ILE A 535 -21.72 17.17 3.88
C ILE A 535 -22.11 18.59 3.49
N ASP A 536 -21.20 19.32 2.86
CA ASP A 536 -21.43 20.66 2.34
C ASP A 536 -20.98 20.73 0.88
N PHE A 537 -21.88 21.18 0.00
CA PHE A 537 -21.59 21.46 -1.40
C PHE A 537 -21.61 22.96 -1.63
N VAL A 538 -20.53 23.48 -2.21
CA VAL A 538 -20.41 24.89 -2.61
C VAL A 538 -20.27 24.96 -4.12
N ILE A 539 -21.18 25.69 -4.76
CA ILE A 539 -21.17 25.94 -6.20
C ILE A 539 -21.00 27.43 -6.42
N GLU A 540 -19.93 27.82 -7.10
CA GLU A 540 -19.66 29.19 -7.52
C GLU A 540 -19.77 29.29 -9.05
N ILE A 541 -20.67 30.16 -9.53
CA ILE A 541 -20.83 30.44 -10.97
C ILE A 541 -20.73 31.94 -11.16
N GLY A 542 -19.71 32.40 -11.87
CA GLY A 542 -19.51 33.84 -12.06
C GLY A 542 -18.55 34.18 -13.17
N THR A 543 -18.59 35.44 -13.61
CA THR A 543 -17.59 35.97 -14.53
C THR A 543 -16.40 36.47 -13.72
N HIS A 544 -15.21 35.95 -14.02
CA HIS A 544 -13.99 36.37 -13.36
C HIS A 544 -13.36 37.54 -14.10
N PHE A 545 -13.29 38.72 -13.46
CA PHE A 545 -12.48 39.85 -13.92
C PHE A 545 -11.21 39.92 -13.07
N PRO A 546 -10.04 39.53 -13.62
CA PRO A 546 -8.76 39.77 -12.94
C PRO A 546 -8.66 41.25 -12.58
N ASP A 547 -8.29 41.56 -11.33
CA ASP A 547 -8.03 42.91 -10.80
C ASP A 547 -9.22 43.89 -10.63
N TYR A 548 -10.48 43.54 -10.95
CA TYR A 548 -11.57 44.55 -10.92
C TYR A 548 -12.86 44.16 -10.17
N VAL A 549 -13.54 43.05 -10.52
CA VAL A 549 -14.85 42.69 -9.95
C VAL A 549 -15.07 41.18 -10.00
N LEU A 550 -15.45 40.58 -8.89
CA LEU A 550 -16.02 39.24 -8.87
C LEU A 550 -17.56 39.37 -8.85
N SER A 551 -18.23 38.98 -9.93
CA SER A 551 -19.70 38.95 -10.00
C SER A 551 -20.16 37.54 -10.32
N GLY A 552 -20.93 36.95 -9.40
CA GLY A 552 -21.36 35.57 -9.50
C GLY A 552 -22.43 35.21 -8.49
N LEU A 553 -22.94 33.99 -8.66
CA LEU A 553 -23.85 33.31 -7.75
C LEU A 553 -23.04 32.25 -6.98
N GLU A 554 -23.22 32.24 -5.66
CA GLU A 554 -22.67 31.22 -4.78
C GLU A 554 -23.84 30.48 -4.12
N MET A 555 -23.90 29.16 -4.30
CA MET A 555 -24.93 28.30 -3.74
C MET A 555 -24.29 27.33 -2.75
N HIS A 556 -24.86 27.27 -1.55
CA HIS A 556 -24.49 26.31 -0.51
C HIS A 556 -25.60 25.27 -0.37
N THR A 557 -25.23 24.00 -0.22
CA THR A 557 -26.17 22.93 0.10
C THR A 557 -25.55 22.07 1.19
N ASN A 558 -26.13 22.14 2.38
CA ASN A 558 -25.64 21.40 3.54
C ASN A 558 -26.57 20.23 3.85
N ILE A 559 -25.99 19.07 4.16
CA ILE A 559 -26.70 17.89 4.67
C ILE A 559 -25.99 17.45 5.96
N TYR A 560 -26.71 17.49 7.09
CA TYR A 560 -26.17 17.11 8.39
C TYR A 560 -26.97 15.99 9.05
N HIS A 561 -26.27 15.03 9.62
CA HIS A 561 -26.81 13.91 10.40
C HIS A 561 -26.03 13.75 11.72
N GLU A 562 -26.75 13.56 12.83
CA GLU A 562 -26.17 13.19 14.12
C GLU A 562 -27.00 12.09 14.79
N SER A 563 -26.37 10.98 15.15
CA SER A 563 -26.97 9.85 15.85
C SER A 563 -26.16 9.46 17.08
N GLY A 564 -26.83 9.01 18.15
CA GLY A 564 -26.18 8.62 19.41
C GLY A 564 -26.50 7.19 19.81
N LEU A 565 -25.50 6.45 20.27
CA LEU A 565 -25.68 5.16 20.93
C LEU A 565 -25.06 5.20 22.34
N ARG A 566 -25.86 4.80 23.33
CA ARG A 566 -25.39 4.57 24.70
C ARG A 566 -25.57 3.08 25.00
N ALA A 567 -24.55 2.43 25.54
CA ALA A 567 -24.56 1.03 25.90
C ALA A 567 -23.92 0.83 27.28
N LYS A 568 -24.60 0.09 28.15
CA LYS A 568 -24.16 -0.26 29.50
C LYS A 568 -23.85 -1.74 29.55
N LEU A 569 -22.64 -2.09 29.98
CA LEU A 569 -22.19 -3.45 30.19
C LEU A 569 -21.96 -3.68 31.69
N SER A 570 -22.74 -4.57 32.29
CA SER A 570 -22.61 -4.94 33.71
C SER A 570 -22.40 -6.44 33.87
N MET A 571 -21.55 -6.85 34.80
CA MET A 571 -21.35 -8.25 35.15
C MET A 571 -22.04 -8.52 36.50
N THR A 572 -22.97 -9.47 36.56
CA THR A 572 -23.65 -9.83 37.80
C THR A 572 -23.81 -11.34 37.84
N ASN A 573 -23.33 -12.02 38.90
CA ASN A 573 -23.41 -13.49 39.05
C ASN A 573 -22.87 -14.28 37.84
N ASN A 574 -21.67 -13.94 37.33
CA ASN A 574 -21.09 -14.51 36.11
C ASN A 574 -21.95 -14.38 34.83
N GLN A 575 -22.98 -13.53 34.84
CA GLN A 575 -23.77 -13.20 33.66
C GLN A 575 -23.43 -11.80 33.16
N LEU A 576 -23.12 -11.72 31.86
CA LEU A 576 -22.88 -10.47 31.15
C LEU A 576 -24.24 -9.88 30.74
N LYS A 577 -24.55 -8.68 31.23
CA LYS A 577 -25.76 -7.94 30.84
C LYS A 577 -25.39 -6.71 30.02
N LEU A 578 -25.84 -6.69 28.77
CA LEU A 578 -25.80 -5.52 27.88
C LEU A 578 -27.15 -4.80 27.95
N SER A 579 -27.14 -3.49 28.20
CA SER A 579 -28.34 -2.65 28.21
C SER A 579 -28.12 -1.44 27.31
N ILE A 580 -28.99 -1.27 26.31
CA ILE A 580 -28.98 -0.14 25.38
C ILE A 580 -30.21 0.71 25.70
N PRO A 581 -30.08 1.82 26.45
CA PRO A 581 -31.20 2.72 26.72
C PRO A 581 -31.77 3.33 25.43
N ALA A 582 -33.03 3.78 25.49
CA ALA A 582 -33.68 4.46 24.39
C ALA A 582 -32.88 5.71 23.96
N PRO A 583 -32.77 5.99 22.66
CA PRO A 583 -32.00 7.11 22.14
C PRO A 583 -32.58 8.46 22.60
N GLU A 584 -31.70 9.42 22.89
CA GLU A 584 -32.05 10.83 23.10
C GLU A 584 -32.50 11.46 21.75
N PRO A 585 -33.24 12.60 21.76
CA PRO A 585 -33.59 13.31 20.52
C PRO A 585 -32.34 13.58 19.69
N THR A 586 -32.36 13.15 18.42
CA THR A 586 -31.23 13.21 17.48
C THR A 586 -31.64 13.95 16.21
N GLU A 587 -30.73 14.73 15.63
CA GLU A 587 -30.96 15.35 14.33
C GLU A 587 -30.75 14.30 13.23
N LEU A 588 -31.86 13.73 12.76
CA LEU A 588 -31.84 12.67 11.76
C LEU A 588 -31.31 13.18 10.42
N ILE A 589 -31.88 14.25 9.86
CA ILE A 589 -31.35 14.91 8.65
C ILE A 589 -31.76 16.38 8.72
N ASN A 590 -30.79 17.28 8.57
CA ASN A 590 -31.03 18.70 8.30
C ASN A 590 -30.50 19.03 6.91
N VAL A 591 -31.30 19.73 6.09
CA VAL A 591 -30.91 20.20 4.76
C VAL A 591 -31.16 21.70 4.67
N THR A 592 -30.12 22.48 4.41
CA THR A 592 -30.20 23.95 4.28
C THR A 592 -29.55 24.46 3.00
#